data_AF-A0A9P5NEZ3-F1
#
_entry.id   AF-A0A9P5NEZ3-F1
#
_cell.length_a   1.000
_cell.length_b   1.000
_cell.length_c   1.000
_cell.angle_alpha   90.00
_cell.angle_beta   90.00
_cell.angle_gamma   90.00
#
_symmetry.space_group_name_H-M   'P 1'
#
loop_
_entity.id
_entity.type
_entity.pdbx_description
1 polymer ?
#
loop_
_entity_poly.entity_id
_entity_poly.type
_entity_poly.pdbx_seq_one_letter_code
_entity_poly.pdbx_strand_id
1 'polypeptide(L)'
;MLPPTVAPDAKLDNPWHPFKDQLAFDWAHYHFIELQSSESKINKGLDLWLVATLKAGSKTPLPWSSAQEVYQTIDTIQEGDAPFKTIYIKYGGTLPDNPPAWMMQTYELCTWDSRILLHHQLATTDFVDGFSTKPFCRFNHKGKHVWSDLLSADWTWEEADTIAKDKAMHGSMLVPVIAGSDKMTVSVATGHQEYHPVYQSPGNISNIAR
;
A
#
# COMPACT_ATOMS: atom_id res chain seq x y z
N MET A 1 25.21 -9.87 2.56
CA MET A 1 23.96 -10.35 3.20
C MET A 1 23.96 -9.82 4.61
N LEU A 2 23.09 -8.86 4.92
CA LEU A 2 22.78 -8.54 6.31
C LEU A 2 21.74 -9.57 6.80
N PRO A 3 21.81 -10.02 8.06
CA PRO A 3 20.75 -10.84 8.64
C PRO A 3 19.41 -10.08 8.57
N PRO A 4 18.26 -10.77 8.45
CA PRO A 4 16.98 -10.09 8.52
C PRO A 4 16.91 -9.32 9.84
N THR A 5 16.70 -8.01 9.73
CA THR A 5 16.50 -7.13 10.87
C THR A 5 15.36 -7.71 11.69
N VAL A 6 15.61 -7.98 12.97
CA VAL A 6 14.55 -8.35 13.93
C VAL A 6 13.46 -7.29 13.79
N ALA A 7 12.24 -7.72 13.48
CA ALA A 7 11.11 -6.82 13.34
C ALA A 7 11.03 -5.93 14.60
N PRO A 8 10.87 -4.61 14.45
CA PRO A 8 11.02 -3.65 15.55
C PRO A 8 10.09 -3.92 16.75
N ASP A 9 9.03 -4.72 16.57
CA ASP A 9 8.05 -5.07 17.59
C ASP A 9 8.18 -6.49 18.16
N ALA A 10 9.16 -7.30 17.71
CA ALA A 10 9.44 -8.60 18.31
C ALA A 10 10.02 -8.39 19.71
N LYS A 11 9.14 -8.33 20.72
CA LYS A 11 9.56 -8.25 22.11
C LYS A 11 10.22 -9.57 22.48
N LEU A 12 11.35 -9.50 23.19
CA LEU A 12 12.11 -10.69 23.63
C LEU A 12 11.26 -11.70 24.43
N ASP A 13 10.17 -11.24 25.05
CA ASP A 13 9.20 -12.03 25.80
C ASP A 13 8.01 -12.54 24.97
N ASN A 14 7.70 -11.92 23.82
CA ASN A 14 6.67 -12.39 22.90
C ASN A 14 7.04 -12.09 21.44
N PRO A 15 7.58 -13.08 20.69
CA PRO A 15 7.95 -12.89 19.29
C PRO A 15 6.74 -12.74 18.36
N TRP A 16 5.52 -12.90 18.85
CA TRP A 16 4.27 -12.80 18.09
C TRP A 16 3.50 -11.52 18.35
N HIS A 17 4.08 -10.55 19.07
CA HIS A 17 3.43 -9.25 19.31
C HIS A 17 2.99 -8.61 17.96
N PRO A 18 1.78 -8.03 17.85
CA PRO A 18 0.79 -7.73 18.90
C PRO A 18 -0.12 -8.91 19.29
N PHE A 19 0.02 -10.07 18.66
CA PHE A 19 -0.75 -11.26 19.01
C PHE A 19 -0.30 -11.83 20.35
N LYS A 20 -1.24 -12.44 21.09
CA LYS A 20 -0.99 -13.03 22.40
C LYS A 20 0.06 -14.13 22.37
N ASP A 21 0.02 -14.97 21.34
CA ASP A 21 0.87 -16.13 21.13
C ASP A 21 0.87 -16.56 19.65
N GLN A 22 1.65 -17.59 19.32
CA GLN A 22 1.74 -18.14 17.97
C GLN A 22 0.38 -18.60 17.43
N LEU A 23 -0.43 -19.23 18.28
CA LEU A 23 -1.73 -19.78 17.85
C LEU A 23 -2.68 -18.65 17.45
N ALA A 24 -2.69 -17.56 18.20
CA ALA A 24 -3.43 -16.35 17.82
C ALA A 24 -2.95 -15.81 16.47
N PHE A 25 -1.63 -15.66 16.28
CA PHE A 25 -1.06 -15.20 15.01
C PHE A 25 -1.47 -16.10 13.83
N ASP A 26 -1.22 -17.41 13.92
CA ASP A 26 -1.51 -18.36 12.84
C ASP A 26 -3.00 -18.38 12.50
N TRP A 27 -3.87 -18.29 13.51
CA TRP A 27 -5.31 -18.25 13.31
C TRP A 27 -5.75 -16.97 12.58
N ALA A 28 -5.24 -15.81 13.00
CA ALA A 28 -5.53 -14.54 12.35
C ALA A 28 -4.97 -14.52 10.91
N HIS A 29 -3.74 -14.98 10.69
CA HIS A 29 -3.11 -15.09 9.37
C HIS A 29 -3.94 -15.96 8.42
N TYR A 30 -4.33 -17.15 8.87
CA TYR A 30 -5.15 -18.08 8.08
C TYR A 30 -6.50 -17.47 7.69
N HIS A 31 -7.20 -16.82 8.63
CA HIS A 31 -8.50 -16.23 8.33
C HIS A 31 -8.44 -14.95 7.51
N PHE A 32 -7.43 -14.10 7.75
CA PHE A 32 -7.32 -12.77 7.14
C PHE A 32 -6.60 -12.81 5.79
N ILE A 33 -5.44 -13.47 5.71
CA ILE A 33 -4.60 -13.51 4.51
C ILE A 33 -4.98 -14.67 3.58
N GLU A 34 -5.06 -15.90 4.12
CA GLU A 34 -5.23 -17.09 3.28
C GLU A 34 -6.68 -17.30 2.84
N LEU A 35 -7.62 -17.30 3.79
CA LEU A 35 -9.03 -17.56 3.52
C LEU A 35 -9.85 -16.32 3.15
N GLN A 36 -9.39 -15.12 3.52
CA GLN A 36 -10.15 -13.87 3.40
C GLN A 36 -11.60 -14.04 3.90
N SER A 37 -11.72 -14.59 5.11
CA SER A 37 -13.00 -14.95 5.72
C SER A 37 -13.86 -13.71 6.01
N SER A 38 -15.17 -13.81 5.76
CA SER A 38 -16.11 -12.78 6.22
C SER A 38 -16.19 -12.74 7.74
N GLU A 39 -16.60 -11.60 8.32
CA GLU A 39 -16.78 -11.45 9.77
C GLU A 39 -17.63 -12.57 10.38
N SER A 40 -18.73 -12.95 9.73
CA SER A 40 -19.59 -14.04 10.18
C SER A 40 -18.85 -15.38 10.26
N LYS A 41 -17.95 -15.66 9.30
CA LYS A 41 -17.13 -16.88 9.31
C LYS A 41 -16.04 -16.82 10.38
N ILE A 42 -15.43 -15.65 10.61
CA ILE A 42 -14.46 -15.43 11.68
C ILE A 42 -15.12 -15.64 13.05
N ASN A 43 -16.27 -15.02 13.30
CA ASN A 43 -17.04 -15.20 14.53
C ASN A 43 -17.42 -16.67 14.76
N LYS A 44 -17.89 -17.37 13.72
CA LYS A 44 -18.16 -18.81 13.81
C LYS A 44 -16.90 -19.62 14.14
N GLY A 45 -15.75 -19.24 13.61
CA GLY A 45 -14.47 -19.87 13.94
C GLY A 45 -14.08 -19.66 15.41
N LEU A 46 -14.27 -18.44 15.95
CA LEU A 46 -14.04 -18.12 17.36
C LEU A 46 -14.98 -18.92 18.27
N ASP A 47 -16.27 -19.06 17.92
CA ASP A 47 -17.23 -19.87 18.67
C ASP A 47 -16.78 -21.34 18.75
N LEU A 48 -16.32 -21.91 17.63
CA LEU A 48 -15.83 -23.29 17.59
C LEU A 48 -14.56 -23.46 18.43
N TRP A 49 -13.63 -22.49 18.38
CA TRP A 49 -12.43 -22.48 19.19
C TRP A 49 -12.77 -22.39 20.69
N LEU A 50 -13.77 -21.58 21.06
CA LEU A 50 -14.23 -21.45 22.44
C LEU A 50 -14.80 -22.78 22.94
N VAL A 51 -15.67 -23.42 22.15
CA VAL A 51 -16.25 -24.72 22.49
C VAL A 51 -15.17 -25.79 22.64
N ALA A 52 -14.18 -25.83 21.76
CA ALA A 52 -13.06 -26.78 21.86
C ALA A 52 -12.23 -26.54 23.12
N THR A 53 -11.96 -25.28 23.47
CA THR A 53 -11.20 -24.88 24.67
C THR A 53 -11.92 -25.30 25.96
N LEU A 54 -13.24 -25.08 26.03
CA LEU A 54 -14.06 -25.51 27.17
C LEU A 54 -14.11 -27.04 27.29
N LYS A 55 -14.22 -27.77 26.18
CA LYS A 55 -14.17 -29.24 26.17
C LYS A 55 -12.82 -29.79 26.67
N ALA A 56 -11.73 -29.08 26.40
CA ALA A 56 -10.40 -29.42 26.92
C ALA A 56 -10.22 -29.08 28.42
N GLY A 57 -11.25 -28.54 29.09
CA GLY A 57 -11.20 -28.19 30.51
C GLY A 57 -10.43 -26.90 30.82
N SER A 58 -10.01 -26.16 29.80
CA SER A 58 -9.34 -24.87 29.96
C SER A 58 -10.35 -23.77 30.29
N LYS A 59 -9.99 -22.94 31.26
CA LYS A 59 -10.74 -21.71 31.62
C LYS A 59 -10.09 -20.46 31.04
N THR A 60 -9.03 -20.62 30.24
CA THR A 60 -8.32 -19.49 29.65
C THR A 60 -9.22 -18.86 28.59
N PRO A 61 -9.49 -17.55 28.67
CA PRO A 61 -10.26 -16.86 27.64
C PRO A 61 -9.48 -16.86 26.31
N LEU A 62 -10.23 -16.92 25.21
CA LEU A 62 -9.69 -16.74 23.87
C LEU A 62 -9.05 -15.36 23.72
N PRO A 63 -8.11 -15.19 22.77
CA PRO A 63 -7.53 -13.89 22.47
C PRO A 63 -8.56 -12.86 21.98
N TRP A 64 -9.64 -13.32 21.34
CA TRP A 64 -10.69 -12.46 20.79
C TRP A 64 -12.09 -13.02 21.05
N SER A 65 -13.04 -12.11 21.24
CA SER A 65 -14.48 -12.40 21.36
C SER A 65 -15.24 -12.17 20.06
N SER A 66 -14.64 -11.47 19.09
CA SER A 66 -15.26 -11.09 17.82
C SER A 66 -14.23 -10.84 16.72
N ALA A 67 -14.69 -10.86 15.48
CA ALA A 67 -13.92 -10.48 14.29
C ALA A 67 -13.37 -9.05 14.40
N GLN A 68 -14.12 -8.14 15.01
CA GLN A 68 -13.70 -6.76 15.22
C GLN A 68 -12.45 -6.67 16.11
N GLU A 69 -12.35 -7.47 17.16
CA GLU A 69 -11.14 -7.50 18.01
C GLU A 69 -9.93 -8.12 17.28
N VAL A 70 -10.17 -9.09 16.38
CA VAL A 70 -9.13 -9.62 15.49
C VAL A 70 -8.59 -8.49 14.60
N TYR A 71 -9.49 -7.75 13.94
CA TYR A 71 -9.11 -6.62 13.09
C TYR A 71 -8.40 -5.52 13.86
N GLN A 72 -8.89 -5.14 15.05
CA GLN A 72 -8.20 -4.18 15.91
C GLN A 72 -6.78 -4.63 16.26
N THR A 73 -6.56 -5.93 16.50
CA THR A 73 -5.23 -6.45 16.76
C THR A 73 -4.34 -6.36 15.52
N ILE A 74 -4.87 -6.67 14.33
CA ILE A 74 -4.17 -6.49 13.06
C ILE A 74 -3.85 -5.02 12.82
N ASP A 75 -4.78 -4.11 13.07
CA ASP A 75 -4.60 -2.66 12.91
C ASP A 75 -3.56 -2.09 13.90
N THR A 76 -3.28 -2.79 15.00
CA THR A 76 -2.19 -2.41 15.92
C THR A 76 -0.81 -2.76 15.40
N ILE A 77 -0.70 -3.54 14.32
CA ILE A 77 0.58 -3.81 13.66
C ILE A 77 1.07 -2.47 13.10
N GLN A 78 2.05 -1.88 13.79
CA GLN A 78 2.71 -0.63 13.36
C GLN A 78 3.92 -0.90 12.46
N GLU A 79 4.02 -2.12 11.90
CA GLU A 79 5.08 -2.46 10.98
C GLU A 79 4.89 -1.69 9.67
N GLY A 80 5.70 -0.65 9.52
CA GLY A 80 5.76 0.18 8.32
C GLY A 80 5.98 1.64 8.67
N ASP A 81 7.01 2.23 8.11
CA ASP A 81 7.29 3.67 8.15
C ASP A 81 6.28 4.50 7.32
N ALA A 82 5.30 3.87 6.68
CA ALA A 82 4.20 4.51 5.95
C ALA A 82 2.82 4.03 6.41
N PRO A 83 2.29 4.49 7.56
CA PRO A 83 0.90 4.25 7.94
C PRO A 83 -0.06 5.01 7.01
N PHE A 84 -1.29 4.49 6.86
CA PHE A 84 -2.36 5.24 6.22
C PHE A 84 -2.68 6.51 6.99
N LYS A 85 -2.94 7.58 6.26
CA LYS A 85 -3.41 8.87 6.77
C LYS A 85 -4.71 9.23 6.08
N THR A 86 -5.67 9.70 6.87
CA THR A 86 -6.93 10.22 6.36
C THR A 86 -6.86 11.74 6.28
N ILE A 87 -7.12 12.29 5.09
CA ILE A 87 -7.15 13.71 4.81
C ILE A 87 -8.54 14.06 4.31
N TYR A 88 -9.11 15.15 4.81
CA TYR A 88 -10.39 15.65 4.34
C TYR A 88 -10.18 16.77 3.33
N ILE A 89 -10.71 16.59 2.12
CA ILE A 89 -10.52 17.52 0.99
C ILE A 89 -11.87 18.13 0.65
N LYS A 90 -11.87 19.44 0.41
CA LYS A 90 -13.05 20.18 -0.07
C LYS A 90 -12.62 21.10 -1.19
N TYR A 91 -13.51 21.35 -2.14
CA TYR A 91 -13.28 22.35 -3.17
C TYR A 91 -13.01 23.73 -2.55
N GLY A 92 -11.86 24.32 -2.87
CA GLY A 92 -11.40 25.60 -2.32
C GLY A 92 -11.51 26.78 -3.28
N GLY A 93 -12.10 26.59 -4.46
CA GLY A 93 -12.24 27.65 -5.47
C GLY A 93 -13.48 28.51 -5.27
N THR A 94 -13.69 29.49 -6.16
CA THR A 94 -14.91 30.30 -6.18
C THR A 94 -16.12 29.44 -6.51
N LEU A 95 -17.19 29.62 -5.75
CA LEU A 95 -18.47 28.95 -5.96
C LEU A 95 -19.35 29.76 -6.93
N PRO A 96 -20.03 29.12 -7.89
CA PRO A 96 -21.08 29.77 -8.67
C PRO A 96 -22.34 29.98 -7.79
N ASP A 97 -23.28 30.81 -8.25
CA ASP A 97 -24.52 31.14 -7.50
C ASP A 97 -25.36 29.92 -7.11
N ASN A 98 -25.31 28.86 -7.92
CA ASN A 98 -25.95 27.57 -7.62
C ASN A 98 -24.89 26.45 -7.71
N PRO A 99 -24.10 26.23 -6.64
CA PRO A 99 -22.99 25.30 -6.68
C PRO A 99 -23.49 23.85 -6.73
N PRO A 100 -22.91 23.00 -7.58
CA PRO A 100 -23.21 21.57 -7.57
C PRO A 100 -22.74 20.93 -6.26
N ALA A 101 -23.40 19.83 -5.86
CA ALA A 101 -23.15 19.15 -4.58
C ALA A 101 -21.67 18.82 -4.35
N TRP A 102 -20.94 18.42 -5.40
CA TRP A 102 -19.52 18.06 -5.30
C TRP A 102 -18.62 19.22 -4.87
N MET A 103 -18.97 20.47 -5.17
CA MET A 103 -18.20 21.64 -4.71
C MET A 103 -18.45 21.95 -3.22
N MET A 104 -19.58 21.48 -2.69
CA MET A 104 -19.99 21.75 -1.31
C MET A 104 -19.60 20.62 -0.35
N GLN A 105 -19.39 19.42 -0.89
CA GLN A 105 -19.10 18.20 -0.16
C GLN A 105 -17.63 18.14 0.29
N THR A 106 -17.43 17.53 1.47
CA THR A 106 -16.10 17.12 1.94
C THR A 106 -15.88 15.66 1.54
N TYR A 107 -14.73 15.39 0.94
CA TYR A 107 -14.28 14.06 0.55
C TYR A 107 -13.21 13.57 1.49
N GLU A 108 -13.22 12.27 1.74
CA GLU A 108 -12.19 11.58 2.51
C GLU A 108 -11.15 10.99 1.56
N LEU A 109 -9.88 11.29 1.79
CA LEU A 109 -8.74 10.68 1.11
C LEU A 109 -7.95 9.87 2.12
N CYS A 110 -8.01 8.55 2.00
CA CYS A 110 -7.12 7.63 2.71
C CYS A 110 -5.88 7.39 1.85
N THR A 111 -4.70 7.79 2.32
CA THR A 111 -3.46 7.73 1.54
C THR A 111 -2.26 7.35 2.41
N TRP A 112 -1.27 6.72 1.79
CA TRP A 112 0.07 6.59 2.39
C TRP A 112 0.91 7.84 2.16
N ASP A 113 2.02 7.95 2.89
CA ASP A 113 3.07 8.90 2.53
C ASP A 113 3.71 8.47 1.22
N SER A 114 3.38 9.22 0.16
CA SER A 114 3.81 8.97 -1.21
C SER A 114 5.32 8.81 -1.35
N ARG A 115 6.10 9.60 -0.59
CA ARG A 115 7.56 9.57 -0.66
C ARG A 115 8.11 8.28 -0.05
N ILE A 116 7.58 7.88 1.10
CA ILE A 116 8.02 6.67 1.79
C ILE A 116 7.69 5.44 0.95
N LEU A 117 6.47 5.38 0.40
CA LEU A 117 6.04 4.29 -0.48
C LEU A 117 6.97 4.14 -1.70
N LEU A 118 7.34 5.26 -2.35
CA LEU A 118 8.29 5.23 -3.46
C LEU A 118 9.67 4.74 -3.03
N HIS A 119 10.16 5.15 -1.85
CA HIS A 119 11.44 4.65 -1.33
C HIS A 119 11.40 3.14 -1.10
N HIS A 120 10.29 2.58 -0.58
CA HIS A 120 10.12 1.14 -0.46
C HIS A 120 10.11 0.43 -1.81
N GLN A 121 9.34 0.96 -2.76
CA GLN A 121 9.26 0.42 -4.12
C GLN A 121 10.61 0.47 -4.85
N LEU A 122 11.49 1.43 -4.53
CA LEU A 122 12.84 1.49 -5.09
C LEU A 122 13.86 0.64 -4.30
N ALA A 123 13.61 0.36 -3.02
CA ALA A 123 14.49 -0.43 -2.17
C ALA A 123 14.25 -1.95 -2.32
N THR A 124 13.09 -2.36 -2.83
CA THR A 124 12.81 -3.78 -3.05
C THR A 124 13.73 -4.38 -4.10
N THR A 125 14.25 -5.57 -3.80
CA THR A 125 15.10 -6.33 -4.71
C THR A 125 14.33 -6.94 -5.89
N ASP A 126 13.01 -7.03 -5.78
CA ASP A 126 12.15 -7.64 -6.81
C ASP A 126 12.23 -6.88 -8.15
N PHE A 127 12.57 -5.58 -8.11
CA PHE A 127 12.69 -4.75 -9.30
C PHE A 127 14.13 -4.47 -9.71
N VAL A 128 15.15 -5.10 -9.12
CA VAL A 128 16.58 -4.75 -9.36
C VAL A 128 16.97 -4.75 -10.84
N ASP A 129 16.45 -5.71 -11.62
CA ASP A 129 16.68 -5.82 -13.07
C ASP A 129 15.57 -5.16 -13.90
N GLY A 130 14.57 -4.61 -13.21
CA GLY A 130 13.30 -4.16 -13.76
C GLY A 130 13.13 -2.65 -13.88
N PHE A 131 14.10 -1.82 -13.45
CA PHE A 131 14.02 -0.35 -13.57
C PHE A 131 15.23 0.27 -14.27
N SER A 132 15.01 1.39 -14.96
CA SER A 132 16.09 2.16 -15.58
C SER A 132 16.56 3.29 -14.66
N THR A 133 17.87 3.50 -14.58
CA THR A 133 18.48 4.54 -13.71
C THR A 133 18.69 5.88 -14.39
N LYS A 134 18.52 5.92 -15.71
CA LYS A 134 18.71 7.12 -16.53
C LYS A 134 17.73 7.14 -17.70
N PRO A 135 17.33 8.33 -18.18
CA PRO A 135 16.63 8.47 -19.45
C PRO A 135 17.46 7.88 -20.60
N PHE A 136 16.79 7.36 -21.63
CA PHE A 136 17.46 6.79 -22.79
C PHE A 136 16.64 6.95 -24.06
N CYS A 137 17.30 7.15 -25.20
CA CYS A 137 16.62 7.17 -26.48
C CYS A 137 16.71 5.80 -27.15
N ARG A 138 15.57 5.22 -27.55
CA ARG A 138 15.54 3.95 -28.27
C ARG A 138 15.20 4.18 -29.73
N PHE A 139 16.02 3.68 -30.65
CA PHE A 139 15.78 3.83 -32.08
C PHE A 139 15.42 2.49 -32.72
N ASN A 140 14.49 2.49 -33.66
CA ASN A 140 14.21 1.31 -34.48
C ASN A 140 15.26 1.13 -35.59
N HIS A 141 15.13 0.06 -36.36
CA HIS A 141 16.04 -0.26 -37.48
C HIS A 141 16.06 0.80 -38.61
N LYS A 142 15.12 1.77 -38.60
CA LYS A 142 15.08 2.92 -39.53
C LYS A 142 15.70 4.18 -38.92
N GLY A 143 16.28 4.10 -37.72
CA GLY A 143 16.82 5.25 -36.99
C GLY A 143 15.76 6.19 -36.43
N LYS A 144 14.48 5.79 -36.36
CA LYS A 144 13.41 6.60 -35.79
C LYS A 144 13.29 6.33 -34.29
N HIS A 145 13.10 7.38 -33.50
CA HIS A 145 12.85 7.28 -32.07
C HIS A 145 11.59 6.44 -31.76
N VAL A 146 11.67 5.61 -30.73
CA VAL A 146 10.63 4.70 -30.25
C VAL A 146 10.50 4.89 -28.75
N TRP A 147 9.29 5.20 -28.32
CA TRP A 147 8.93 5.28 -26.91
C TRP A 147 8.37 3.94 -26.45
N SER A 148 9.05 3.31 -25.49
CA SER A 148 8.67 2.00 -24.92
C SER A 148 8.24 2.07 -23.47
N ASP A 149 8.78 3.01 -22.71
CA ASP A 149 8.49 3.27 -21.31
C ASP A 149 8.71 4.76 -21.01
N LEU A 150 8.39 5.20 -19.79
CA LEU A 150 8.41 6.62 -19.47
C LEU A 150 9.82 7.23 -19.58
N LEU A 151 10.88 6.48 -19.25
CA LEU A 151 12.27 6.95 -19.35
C LEU A 151 12.80 7.02 -20.79
N SER A 152 12.04 6.48 -21.75
CA SER A 152 12.28 6.74 -23.17
C SER A 152 11.65 8.03 -23.70
N ALA A 153 10.84 8.71 -22.88
CA ALA A 153 10.14 9.95 -23.29
C ALA A 153 11.07 11.16 -23.29
N ASP A 154 10.86 12.04 -24.27
CA ASP A 154 11.61 13.29 -24.44
C ASP A 154 11.52 14.15 -23.17
N TRP A 155 10.37 14.17 -22.50
CA TRP A 155 10.19 14.86 -21.21
C TRP A 155 11.19 14.41 -20.14
N THR A 156 11.43 13.10 -19.98
CA THR A 156 12.38 12.63 -18.96
C THR A 156 13.81 13.03 -19.24
N TRP A 157 14.15 13.18 -20.53
CA TRP A 157 15.45 13.67 -20.95
C TRP A 157 15.60 15.16 -20.60
N GLU A 158 14.62 15.98 -20.97
CA GLU A 158 14.61 17.42 -20.71
C GLU A 158 14.65 17.75 -19.20
N GLU A 159 13.94 16.96 -18.38
CA GLU A 159 13.98 17.11 -16.92
C GLU A 159 15.34 16.71 -16.34
N ALA A 160 15.94 15.60 -16.80
CA ALA A 160 17.27 15.21 -16.36
C ALA A 160 18.33 16.25 -16.72
N ASP A 161 18.26 16.83 -17.93
CA ASP A 161 19.14 17.93 -18.35
C ASP A 161 18.93 19.19 -17.50
N THR A 162 17.70 19.46 -17.07
CA THR A 162 17.39 20.59 -16.19
C THR A 162 17.95 20.37 -14.79
N ILE A 163 17.77 19.19 -14.21
CA ILE A 163 18.31 18.81 -12.90
C ILE A 163 19.84 18.82 -12.91
N ALA A 164 20.47 18.34 -13.98
CA ALA A 164 21.92 18.27 -14.11
C ALA A 164 22.62 19.64 -14.15
N LYS A 165 21.89 20.75 -14.33
CA LYS A 165 22.41 22.12 -14.17
C LYS A 165 22.87 22.39 -12.74
N ASP A 166 22.25 21.74 -11.75
CA ASP A 166 22.66 21.79 -10.35
C ASP A 166 23.73 20.73 -10.06
N LYS A 167 24.94 21.20 -9.72
CA LYS A 167 26.07 20.33 -9.36
C LYS A 167 25.80 19.47 -8.12
N ALA A 168 24.93 19.93 -7.20
CA ALA A 168 24.57 19.15 -6.02
C ALA A 168 23.75 17.90 -6.36
N MET A 169 23.13 17.87 -7.55
CA MET A 169 22.29 16.77 -8.02
C MET A 169 23.05 15.78 -8.93
N HIS A 170 24.35 15.98 -9.13
CA HIS A 170 25.15 15.06 -9.96
C HIS A 170 25.26 13.68 -9.30
N GLY A 171 24.93 12.64 -10.07
CA GLY A 171 24.84 11.26 -9.59
C GLY A 171 23.46 10.87 -9.05
N SER A 172 22.53 11.82 -8.93
CA SER A 172 21.14 11.52 -8.60
C SER A 172 20.41 10.85 -9.76
N MET A 173 19.42 10.03 -9.42
CA MET A 173 18.51 9.39 -10.37
C MET A 173 17.20 10.19 -10.44
N LEU A 174 16.76 10.52 -11.65
CA LEU A 174 15.40 11.01 -11.87
C LEU A 174 14.41 9.87 -11.65
N VAL A 175 13.48 10.05 -10.73
CA VAL A 175 12.38 9.11 -10.48
C VAL A 175 11.06 9.82 -10.76
N PRO A 176 10.48 9.64 -11.96
CA PRO A 176 9.14 10.13 -12.23
C PRO A 176 8.14 9.45 -11.30
N VAL A 177 7.14 10.18 -10.82
CA VAL A 177 6.04 9.60 -10.05
C VAL A 177 4.84 9.50 -10.97
N ILE A 178 4.35 8.28 -11.21
CA ILE A 178 3.12 8.07 -11.97
C ILE A 178 2.00 7.66 -11.04
N ALA A 179 0.82 8.22 -11.26
CA ALA A 179 -0.39 7.83 -10.58
C ALA A 179 -1.49 7.56 -11.61
N GLY A 180 -2.31 6.55 -11.33
CA GLY A 180 -3.43 6.17 -12.17
C GLY A 180 -4.61 5.75 -11.31
N SER A 181 -5.80 6.20 -11.68
CA SER A 181 -7.05 5.70 -11.11
C SER A 181 -7.68 4.77 -12.13
N ASP A 182 -8.17 3.61 -11.68
CA ASP A 182 -9.10 2.86 -12.51
C ASP A 182 -10.46 3.58 -12.47
N LYS A 183 -11.23 3.47 -13.56
CA LYS A 183 -12.61 4.01 -13.59
C LYS A 183 -13.60 3.11 -12.86
N MET A 184 -13.14 2.11 -12.11
CA MET A 184 -14.02 1.13 -11.48
C MET A 184 -14.36 1.62 -10.08
N THR A 185 -15.65 1.83 -9.86
CA THR A 185 -16.16 2.07 -8.52
C THR A 185 -16.11 0.76 -7.75
N VAL A 186 -15.40 0.71 -6.63
CA VAL A 186 -15.52 -0.42 -5.72
C VAL A 186 -16.74 -0.17 -4.84
N SER A 187 -17.75 -1.01 -4.98
CA SER A 187 -18.91 -1.03 -4.09
C SER A 187 -18.68 -2.02 -2.95
N VAL A 188 -18.91 -1.59 -1.72
CA VAL A 188 -18.92 -2.52 -0.58
C VAL A 188 -20.21 -3.34 -0.64
N ALA A 189 -20.14 -4.64 -0.35
CA ALA A 189 -21.28 -5.58 -0.39
C ALA A 189 -22.49 -5.15 0.47
N THR A 190 -22.32 -4.16 1.36
CA THR A 190 -23.33 -3.54 2.21
C THR A 190 -23.93 -2.24 1.64
N GLY A 191 -23.65 -1.91 0.37
CA GLY A 191 -24.58 -1.16 -0.48
C GLY A 191 -24.64 0.36 -0.34
N HIS A 192 -23.64 1.04 0.24
CA HIS A 192 -23.69 2.51 0.31
C HIS A 192 -22.34 3.27 0.31
N GLN A 193 -21.20 2.60 0.18
CA GLN A 193 -19.91 3.29 0.06
C GLN A 193 -19.24 2.94 -1.27
N GLU A 194 -18.94 3.99 -2.02
CA GLU A 194 -18.19 3.98 -3.27
C GLU A 194 -16.84 4.62 -2.99
N TYR A 195 -15.74 3.94 -3.33
CA TYR A 195 -14.42 4.56 -3.35
C TYR A 195 -13.74 4.35 -4.70
N HIS A 196 -12.88 5.30 -5.05
CA HIS A 196 -12.10 5.30 -6.28
C HIS A 196 -10.63 5.09 -5.93
N PRO A 197 -10.03 3.93 -6.24
CA PRO A 197 -8.63 3.70 -5.95
C PRO A 197 -7.75 4.57 -6.87
N VAL A 198 -6.66 5.06 -6.30
CA VAL A 198 -5.56 5.69 -7.03
C VAL A 198 -4.30 4.91 -6.70
N TYR A 199 -3.67 4.36 -7.72
CA TYR A 199 -2.43 3.61 -7.62
C TYR A 199 -1.27 4.51 -7.99
N GLN A 200 -0.15 4.37 -7.27
CA GLN A 200 1.06 5.11 -7.52
C GLN A 200 2.24 4.15 -7.74
N SER A 201 3.14 4.49 -8.65
CA SER A 201 4.41 3.78 -8.80
C SER A 201 5.54 4.70 -9.31
N PRO A 202 6.80 4.28 -9.16
CA PRO A 202 7.92 4.89 -9.85
C PRO A 202 7.80 4.66 -11.36
N GLY A 203 7.88 5.74 -12.12
CA GLY A 203 7.77 5.73 -13.58
C GLY A 203 8.98 5.10 -14.28
N ASN A 204 10.08 4.88 -13.56
CA ASN A 204 11.30 4.25 -14.04
C ASN A 204 11.27 2.71 -14.01
N ILE A 205 10.24 2.10 -13.42
CA ILE A 205 9.98 0.66 -13.54
C ILE A 205 9.55 0.34 -14.97
N SER A 206 10.22 -0.63 -15.58
CA SER A 206 9.94 -1.11 -16.94
C SER A 206 8.54 -1.72 -17.02
N ASN A 207 7.92 -1.66 -18.20
CA ASN A 207 6.57 -2.22 -18.39
C ASN A 207 6.51 -3.74 -18.15
N ILE A 208 7.62 -4.47 -18.22
CA ILE A 208 7.66 -5.92 -17.96
C ILE A 208 7.67 -6.21 -16.46
N ALA A 209 8.21 -5.28 -15.68
CA ALA A 209 8.31 -5.39 -14.23
C ALA A 209 7.09 -4.80 -13.49
N ARG A 210 6.14 -4.20 -14.21
CA ARG A 210 4.85 -3.76 -13.67
C ARG A 210 3.81 -4.86 -13.79
#